data_AF-A0A7X7PLG1-F1
#
_entry.id   AF-A0A7X7PLG1-F1
#
_cell.length_a   1.000
_cell.length_b   1.000
_cell.length_c   1.000
_cell.angle_alpha   90.00
_cell.angle_beta   90.00
_cell.angle_gamma   90.00
#
_symmetry.space_group_name_H-M   'P 1'
#
loop_
_entity.id
_entity.type
_entity.pdbx_description
1 polymer ?
#
loop_
_entity_poly.entity_id
_entity_poly.type
_entity_poly.pdbx_seq_one_letter_code
_entity_poly.pdbx_strand_id
1 'polypeptide(L)'
;HLVRLSDIIVTTNEQRVDLSDPDVRTMLKDLVKYEIDLATHYREIGQNVDAVLQLTEAERVCTALGMTSHARLIKEMILALQS
;
A
#
# COMPACT_ATOMS: atom_id res chain seq x y z
N HIS A 1 14.60 -1.59 11.29
CA HIS A 1 14.01 -2.93 11.07
C HIS A 1 14.03 -3.22 9.59
N LEU A 2 14.72 -4.28 9.14
CA LEU A 2 14.90 -4.57 7.71
C LEU A 2 13.81 -5.49 7.18
N VAL A 3 13.17 -5.09 6.07
CA VAL A 3 12.12 -5.86 5.38
C VAL A 3 12.46 -5.96 3.89
N ARG A 4 12.10 -7.04 3.21
CA ARG A 4 12.28 -7.13 1.75
C ARG A 4 11.28 -6.20 1.06
N LEU A 5 11.74 -5.50 0.03
CA LEU A 5 10.89 -4.58 -0.72
C LEU A 5 9.71 -5.30 -1.38
N SER A 6 9.93 -6.53 -1.83
CA SER A 6 8.88 -7.42 -2.37
C SER A 6 7.75 -7.75 -1.39
N ASP A 7 8.02 -7.67 -0.08
CA ASP A 7 7.00 -7.92 0.95
C ASP A 7 6.12 -6.67 1.18
N ILE A 8 6.51 -5.53 0.59
CA ILE A 8 5.91 -4.20 0.79
C ILE A 8 5.21 -3.74 -0.50
N ILE A 9 5.87 -3.84 -1.65
CA ILE A 9 5.37 -3.42 -2.97
C ILE A 9 5.57 -4.54 -4.00
N VAL A 10 4.78 -4.53 -5.08
CA VAL A 10 4.97 -5.50 -6.16
C VAL A 10 6.22 -5.13 -6.96
N THR A 11 7.30 -5.87 -6.73
CA THR A 11 8.57 -5.69 -7.43
C THR A 11 9.28 -7.03 -7.62
N THR A 12 10.10 -7.14 -8.65
CA THR A 12 11.01 -8.28 -8.86
C THR A 12 12.33 -8.13 -8.11
N ASN A 13 12.49 -7.05 -7.34
CA ASN A 13 13.71 -6.68 -6.63
C ASN A 13 13.77 -7.30 -5.22
N GLU A 14 14.90 -7.92 -4.87
CA GLU A 14 15.14 -8.54 -3.55
C GLU A 14 15.77 -7.59 -2.51
N GLN A 15 15.88 -6.29 -2.84
CA GLN A 15 16.44 -5.28 -1.95
C GLN A 15 15.72 -5.24 -0.60
N ARG A 16 16.51 -4.93 0.44
CA ARG A 16 16.01 -4.72 1.80
C ARG A 16 15.97 -3.24 2.12
N VAL A 17 14.90 -2.81 2.76
CA VAL A 17 14.69 -1.43 3.22
C VAL A 17 14.68 -1.38 4.74
N ASP A 18 15.31 -0.34 5.31
CA ASP A 18 15.25 -0.08 6.74
C ASP A 18 14.05 0.80 7.08
N LEU A 19 13.03 0.20 7.69
CA LEU A 19 11.82 0.91 8.11
C LEU A 19 12.01 1.75 9.38
N SER A 20 13.22 1.74 9.97
CA SER A 20 13.60 2.63 11.05
C SER A 20 14.17 3.96 10.54
N ASP A 21 14.57 4.03 9.27
CA ASP A 21 15.03 5.25 8.63
C ASP A 21 13.85 6.22 8.42
N PRO A 22 13.91 7.45 8.96
CA PRO A 22 12.81 8.42 8.86
C PRO A 22 12.51 8.87 7.43
N ASP A 23 13.50 8.90 6.53
CA ASP A 23 13.31 9.29 5.14
C ASP A 23 12.59 8.17 4.38
N VAL A 24 13.00 6.91 4.61
CA VAL A 24 12.30 5.73 4.06
C VAL A 24 10.86 5.68 4.54
N ARG A 25 10.61 5.93 5.83
CA ARG A 25 9.25 5.96 6.38
C ARG A 25 8.40 7.07 5.76
N THR A 26 8.98 8.23 5.49
CA THR A 26 8.27 9.35 4.87
C THR A 26 7.90 9.00 3.43
N MET A 27 8.87 8.50 2.66
CA MET A 27 8.64 8.04 1.28
C MET A 27 7.56 6.96 1.19
N LEU A 28 7.55 5.98 2.11
CA LEU A 28 6.53 4.93 2.13
C LEU A 28 5.14 5.46 2.52
N LYS A 29 5.04 6.49 3.36
CA LYS A 29 3.76 7.14 3.65
C LYS A 29 3.24 7.92 2.44
N ASP A 30 4.13 8.61 1.73
CA ASP A 30 3.78 9.31 0.50
C ASP A 30 3.32 8.33 -0.57
N LEU A 31 3.96 7.16 -0.67
CA LEU A 31 3.53 6.06 -1.52
C LEU A 31 2.12 5.58 -1.15
N VAL A 32 1.84 5.30 0.12
CA VAL A 32 0.48 4.90 0.56
C VAL A 32 -0.57 5.90 0.10
N LYS A 33 -0.30 7.19 0.23
CA LYS A 33 -1.22 8.23 -0.23
C LYS A 33 -1.43 8.16 -1.74
N TYR A 34 -0.34 8.06 -2.50
CA TYR A 34 -0.39 7.93 -3.96
C TYR A 34 -1.22 6.73 -4.43
N GLU A 35 -0.99 5.56 -3.82
CA GLU A 35 -1.72 4.31 -4.12
C GLU A 35 -3.23 4.44 -3.83
N ILE A 36 -3.61 5.10 -2.73
CA ILE A 36 -5.03 5.35 -2.40
C ILE A 36 -5.67 6.31 -3.40
N ASP A 37 -4.98 7.38 -3.78
CA ASP A 37 -5.46 8.35 -4.76
C ASP A 37 -5.65 7.66 -6.13
N LEU A 38 -4.70 6.81 -6.53
CA LEU A 38 -4.76 6.06 -7.78
C LEU A 38 -5.86 4.98 -7.75
N ALA A 39 -6.05 4.28 -6.63
CA ALA A 39 -7.17 3.36 -6.44
C ALA A 39 -8.52 4.06 -6.56
N THR A 40 -8.63 5.28 -6.02
CA THR A 40 -9.85 6.09 -6.11
C THR A 40 -10.13 6.45 -7.56
N HIS A 41 -9.11 6.86 -8.31
CA HIS A 41 -9.23 7.12 -9.74
C HIS A 41 -9.67 5.88 -10.52
N TYR A 42 -9.04 4.72 -10.30
CA TYR A 42 -9.41 3.47 -10.96
C TYR A 42 -10.86 3.08 -10.68
N ARG A 43 -11.32 3.25 -9.43
CA ARG A 43 -12.73 3.02 -9.08
C ARG A 43 -13.68 3.94 -9.85
N GLU A 44 -13.36 5.23 -9.96
CA GLU A 44 -14.19 6.21 -10.66
C GLU A 44 -14.37 5.89 -12.14
N ILE A 45 -13.37 5.26 -12.77
CA ILE A 45 -13.42 4.83 -14.17
C ILE A 45 -13.84 3.36 -14.34
N GLY A 46 -14.30 2.71 -13.27
CA GLY A 46 -14.83 1.33 -13.29
C GLY A 46 -13.78 0.21 -13.32
N GLN A 47 -12.50 0.54 -13.12
CA GLN A 47 -11.39 -0.41 -13.08
C GLN A 47 -11.17 -0.98 -11.65
N ASN A 48 -12.17 -1.72 -11.14
CA ASN A 48 -12.13 -2.21 -9.76
C ASN A 48 -10.97 -3.19 -9.48
N VAL A 49 -10.52 -3.97 -10.47
CA VAL A 49 -9.38 -4.88 -10.30
C VAL A 49 -8.09 -4.09 -10.05
N ASP A 50 -7.85 -3.06 -10.83
CA ASP A 50 -6.68 -2.19 -10.68
C ASP A 50 -6.76 -1.40 -9.36
N ALA A 51 -7.96 -0.92 -8.99
CA ALA A 51 -8.18 -0.27 -7.70
C ALA A 51 -7.86 -1.21 -6.51
N VAL A 52 -8.28 -2.48 -6.58
CA VAL A 52 -7.96 -3.49 -5.55
C VAL A 52 -6.45 -3.75 -5.48
N LEU A 53 -5.76 -3.78 -6.62
CA LEU A 53 -4.31 -3.95 -6.65
C LEU A 53 -3.60 -2.81 -5.89
N GLN A 54 -3.90 -1.55 -6.23
CA GLN A 54 -3.27 -0.39 -5.58
C GLN A 54 -3.56 -0.34 -4.06
N LEU A 55 -4.81 -0.61 -3.65
CA LEU A 55 -5.13 -0.69 -2.23
C LEU A 55 -4.42 -1.85 -1.52
N THR A 56 -4.18 -2.97 -2.21
CA THR A 56 -3.44 -4.10 -1.62
C THR A 56 -1.98 -3.71 -1.36
N GLU A 57 -1.36 -2.93 -2.25
CA GLU A 57 0.00 -2.41 -2.02
C GLU A 57 0.03 -1.39 -0.87
N ALA A 58 -0.93 -0.46 -0.84
CA ALA A 58 -1.07 0.49 0.26
C ALA A 58 -1.26 -0.20 1.63
N GLU A 59 -2.04 -1.28 1.68
CA GLU A 59 -2.26 -2.09 2.88
C GLU A 59 -0.97 -2.74 3.36
N ARG A 60 -0.21 -3.37 2.46
CA ARG A 60 1.08 -4.01 2.79
C ARG A 60 2.08 -3.01 3.35
N VAL A 61 2.19 -1.84 2.72
CA VAL A 61 3.04 -0.75 3.21
C VAL A 61 2.61 -0.29 4.60
N CYS A 62 1.31 -0.06 4.82
CA CYS A 62 0.79 0.32 6.13
C CYS A 62 1.10 -0.74 7.21
N THR A 63 0.91 -2.02 6.88
CA THR A 63 1.21 -3.14 7.76
C THR A 63 2.70 -3.20 8.09
N ALA A 64 3.58 -3.05 7.10
CA ALA A 64 5.03 -3.02 7.30
C ALA A 64 5.49 -1.84 8.18
N LEU A 65 4.86 -0.67 8.04
CA LEU A 65 5.15 0.52 8.84
C LEU A 65 4.59 0.49 10.28
N GLY A 66 3.78 -0.52 10.62
CA GLY A 66 3.07 -0.63 11.89
C GLY A 66 1.82 0.26 11.99
N MET A 67 1.31 0.76 10.86
CA MET A 67 0.11 1.61 10.77
C MET A 67 -1.16 0.77 10.71
N THR A 68 -1.39 -0.06 11.72
CA THR A 68 -2.43 -1.10 11.72
C THR A 68 -3.86 -0.57 11.58
N SER A 69 -4.14 0.62 12.11
CA SER A 69 -5.44 1.29 11.92
C SER A 69 -5.70 1.67 10.46
N HIS A 70 -4.66 2.14 9.75
CA HIS A 70 -4.77 2.52 8.35
C HIS A 70 -4.88 1.27 7.47
N ALA A 71 -4.08 0.24 7.74
CA ALA A 71 -4.18 -1.05 7.05
C ALA A 71 -5.58 -1.64 7.13
N ARG A 72 -6.23 -1.53 8.31
CA ARG A 72 -7.63 -1.98 8.48
C ARG A 72 -8.61 -1.19 7.62
N LEU A 73 -8.51 0.13 7.59
CA LEU A 73 -9.38 0.97 6.75
C LEU A 73 -9.21 0.66 5.26
N ILE A 74 -7.97 0.49 4.79
CA ILE A 74 -7.69 0.12 3.40
C ILE A 74 -8.28 -1.26 3.09
N LYS A 75 -8.20 -2.21 4.01
CA LYS A 75 -8.81 -3.54 3.86
C LYS A 75 -10.34 -3.47 3.75
N GLU A 76 -10.98 -2.59 4.49
CA GLU A 76 -12.43 -2.34 4.37
C GLU A 76 -12.79 -1.73 3.00
N MET A 77 -11.94 -0.85 2.45
CA MET A 77 -12.11 -0.32 1.10
C MET A 77 -11.98 -1.41 0.02
N ILE A 78 -11.02 -2.33 0.16
CA ILE A 78 -10.86 -3.48 -0.75
C ILE A 78 -12.12 -4.34 -0.75
N LEU A 79 -12.66 -4.67 0.43
CA LEU A 79 -13.86 -5.48 0.55
C LEU A 79 -15.08 -4.81 -0.11
N ALA A 80 -15.20 -3.48 0.01
CA ALA A 80 -16.27 -2.71 -0.64
C ALA A 80 -16.17 -2.69 -2.17
N LEU A 81 -15.00 -2.93 -2.77
CA LEU A 81 -14.82 -3.04 -4.21
C LEU A 81 -15.14 -4.44 -4.77
N GLN A 82 -15.21 -5.44 -3.89
CA GLN A 82 -15.40 -6.85 -4.22
C GLN A 82 -16.85 -7.32 -4.00
N SER A 83 -17.68 -6.50 -3.36
CA SER A 83 -19.12 -6.72 -3.13
C SER A 83 -19.96 -6.24 -4.30
#